data_AF-A0A4V1IUL4-F1
#
_entry.id   AF-A0A4V1IUL4-F1
#
_cell.length_a   1.000
_cell.length_b   1.000
_cell.length_c   1.000
_cell.angle_alpha   90.00
_cell.angle_beta   90.00
_cell.angle_gamma   90.00
#
_symmetry.space_group_name_H-M   'P 1'
#
loop_
_entity.id
_entity.type
_entity.pdbx_description
1 polymer ?
#
loop_
_entity_poly.entity_id
_entity_poly.type
_entity_poly.pdbx_seq_one_letter_code
_entity_poly.pdbx_strand_id
1 'polypeptide(L)'
;MRSPLLEDFRSNQGGNNGGMGHKSKTFDLRDIQGHVVEFSGDQHGSRFIQQKLETASSDDKQMVFEEIFPNALQLMTDVFGNYVIQKFFEHGNAIQKQILAKQMEGHVLSLSLQMYGCRVIQKALEHVFVDQQAILVRELEQDVLKCVKDQNGNHVIQKAIERVPPEHIQFIIDAFHGQVFALATHPYGCRVIQRIFEHCTDAAVNAAYVPLLEELHRCTLALIQDQYGNYVIQHVLERGNPADKAMIVTKVHGQVLAMSKHKFASNVVEKCVAFGSREDRQRLIEEVINPSKTDGIVPLNIMMKDQYANYVIQKMLDVVDGAQREMLISKIRPQLPSLKKYTYGKHLISKVEKLVAAGYGPREMSVSVGSSGWGVPSHASGPTSAPVHMNANSASLAAAIKESGRHAKDNKDSKEQAKDKDAAAVASTTAATPTAAVSATANAETPERPSESKASS
;
A
#
# COMPACT_ATOMS: atom_id res chain seq x y z
N MET A 1 -8.81 -11.31 -38.63
CA MET A 1 -9.28 -12.72 -38.60
C MET A 1 -8.15 -13.56 -38.04
N ARG A 2 -8.47 -14.58 -37.25
CA ARG A 2 -7.47 -15.49 -36.68
C ARG A 2 -7.00 -16.48 -37.76
N SER A 3 -5.77 -16.96 -37.66
CA SER A 3 -5.26 -18.04 -38.49
C SER A 3 -5.97 -19.36 -38.16
N PRO A 4 -6.10 -20.29 -39.12
CA PRO A 4 -6.62 -21.63 -38.85
C PRO A 4 -5.86 -22.34 -37.73
N LEU A 5 -4.55 -22.07 -37.60
CA LEU A 5 -3.71 -22.63 -36.54
C LEU A 5 -4.11 -22.13 -35.15
N LEU A 6 -4.34 -20.83 -35.00
CA LEU A 6 -4.79 -20.27 -33.73
C LEU A 6 -6.21 -20.75 -33.37
N GLU A 7 -7.08 -20.94 -34.37
CA GLU A 7 -8.43 -21.49 -34.16
C GLU A 7 -8.40 -22.96 -33.71
N ASP A 8 -7.55 -23.79 -34.33
CA ASP A 8 -7.31 -25.18 -33.92
C ASP A 8 -6.78 -25.24 -32.48
N PHE A 9 -5.77 -24.42 -32.17
CA PHE A 9 -5.20 -24.32 -30.83
C PHE A 9 -6.25 -23.99 -29.77
N ARG A 10 -7.09 -22.98 -30.03
CA ARG A 10 -8.15 -22.54 -29.10
C ARG A 10 -9.22 -23.61 -28.91
N SER A 11 -9.62 -24.29 -29.99
CA SER A 11 -10.59 -25.39 -29.93
C SER A 11 -10.08 -26.53 -29.07
N ASN A 12 -8.78 -26.83 -29.16
CA ASN A 12 -8.14 -27.87 -28.38
C ASN A 12 -7.97 -27.51 -26.88
N GLN A 13 -7.89 -26.21 -26.53
CA GLN A 13 -7.88 -25.72 -25.14
C GLN A 13 -9.28 -25.62 -24.50
N GLY A 14 -10.33 -25.41 -25.31
CA GLY A 14 -11.71 -25.28 -24.85
C GLY A 14 -12.47 -26.60 -24.65
N GLY A 15 -11.91 -27.72 -25.11
CA GLY A 15 -12.52 -29.06 -25.08
C GLY A 15 -12.43 -29.77 -23.73
N ASN A 16 -13.01 -29.23 -22.66
CA ASN A 16 -13.22 -29.96 -21.40
C ASN A 16 -14.67 -30.45 -21.21
N ASN A 17 -15.49 -30.42 -22.27
CA ASN A 17 -16.85 -30.96 -22.26
C ASN A 17 -16.89 -32.37 -22.86
N GLY A 18 -16.74 -33.38 -21.99
CA GLY A 18 -17.50 -34.66 -21.95
C GLY A 18 -17.73 -35.51 -23.21
N GLY A 19 -17.15 -35.22 -24.37
CA GLY A 19 -17.36 -35.94 -25.63
C GLY A 19 -16.22 -36.91 -25.94
N MET A 20 -16.56 -38.19 -26.03
CA MET A 20 -15.67 -39.32 -26.26
C MET A 20 -14.77 -39.15 -27.51
N GLY A 21 -13.44 -39.14 -27.33
CA GLY A 21 -12.50 -39.60 -28.37
C GLY A 21 -11.49 -38.62 -29.00
N HIS A 22 -11.55 -37.30 -28.75
CA HIS A 22 -10.52 -36.40 -29.29
C HIS A 22 -9.26 -36.39 -28.40
N LYS A 23 -8.16 -37.01 -28.86
CA LYS A 23 -6.85 -36.86 -28.21
C LYS A 23 -6.49 -35.37 -28.22
N SER A 24 -6.37 -34.75 -27.03
CA SER A 24 -5.88 -33.38 -26.91
C SER A 24 -4.48 -33.32 -27.51
N LYS A 25 -4.32 -32.54 -28.59
CA LYS A 25 -3.01 -32.34 -29.23
C LYS A 25 -2.14 -31.56 -28.25
N THR A 26 -0.97 -32.08 -27.90
CA THR A 26 -0.01 -31.29 -27.10
C THR A 26 0.71 -30.35 -28.05
N PHE A 27 0.65 -29.05 -27.77
CA PHE A 27 1.37 -28.02 -28.53
C PHE A 27 2.68 -27.66 -27.82
N ASP A 28 3.72 -27.42 -28.62
CA ASP A 28 5.01 -26.84 -28.24
C ASP A 28 5.28 -25.55 -29.02
N LEU A 29 6.30 -24.77 -28.61
CA LEU A 29 6.62 -23.48 -29.24
C LEU A 29 6.91 -23.62 -30.74
N ARG A 30 7.54 -24.72 -31.15
CA ARG A 30 7.85 -24.99 -32.56
C ARG A 30 6.61 -25.19 -33.42
N ASP A 31 5.49 -25.63 -32.83
CA ASP A 31 4.24 -25.83 -33.56
C ASP A 31 3.56 -24.51 -33.97
N ILE A 32 3.97 -23.39 -33.36
CA ILE A 32 3.41 -22.06 -33.63
C ILE A 32 4.38 -21.15 -34.38
N GLN A 33 5.47 -21.70 -34.91
CA GLN A 33 6.44 -20.96 -35.72
C GLN A 33 5.74 -20.27 -36.90
N GLY A 34 6.10 -19.02 -37.16
CA GLY A 34 5.47 -18.11 -38.12
C GLY A 34 4.20 -17.43 -37.63
N HIS A 35 3.70 -17.79 -36.44
CA HIS A 35 2.46 -17.28 -35.86
C HIS A 35 2.65 -16.74 -34.43
N VAL A 36 3.90 -16.63 -33.94
CA VAL A 36 4.18 -16.27 -32.55
C VAL A 36 3.61 -14.89 -32.20
N VAL A 37 3.70 -13.92 -33.11
CA VAL A 37 3.15 -12.56 -32.91
C VAL A 37 1.62 -12.60 -32.78
N GLU A 38 0.95 -13.38 -33.63
CA GLU A 38 -0.51 -13.55 -33.57
C GLU A 38 -0.93 -14.21 -32.26
N PHE A 39 -0.25 -15.29 -31.87
CA PHE A 39 -0.50 -15.98 -30.60
C PHE A 39 -0.25 -15.07 -29.41
N SER A 40 0.78 -14.21 -29.46
CA SER A 40 1.09 -13.24 -28.40
C SER A 40 -0.03 -12.21 -28.22
N GLY A 41 -0.74 -11.83 -29.29
CA GLY A 41 -1.90 -10.96 -29.25
C GLY A 41 -3.23 -11.66 -28.90
N ASP A 42 -3.22 -12.98 -28.67
CA ASP A 42 -4.39 -13.76 -28.23
C ASP A 42 -4.31 -14.13 -26.76
N GLN A 43 -5.45 -14.14 -26.06
CA GLN A 43 -5.51 -14.44 -24.63
C GLN A 43 -4.97 -15.84 -24.28
N HIS A 44 -5.34 -16.88 -25.03
CA HIS A 44 -4.88 -18.24 -24.78
C HIS A 44 -3.50 -18.47 -25.37
N GLY A 45 -3.24 -17.94 -26.57
CA GLY A 45 -1.93 -18.02 -27.21
C GLY A 45 -0.82 -17.38 -26.36
N SER A 46 -1.05 -16.19 -25.82
CA SER A 46 -0.10 -15.50 -24.96
C SER A 46 0.19 -16.28 -23.68
N ARG A 47 -0.86 -16.80 -23.01
CA ARG A 47 -0.69 -17.63 -21.81
C ARG A 47 0.12 -18.89 -22.09
N PHE A 48 -0.12 -19.52 -23.24
CA PHE A 48 0.64 -20.68 -23.67
C PHE A 48 2.12 -20.36 -23.88
N ILE A 49 2.42 -19.28 -24.60
CA ILE A 49 3.82 -18.83 -24.82
C ILE A 49 4.49 -18.54 -23.47
N GLN A 50 3.82 -17.80 -22.57
CA GLN A 50 4.36 -17.48 -21.25
C GLN A 50 4.74 -18.73 -20.45
N GLN A 51 3.86 -19.73 -20.39
CA GLN A 51 4.12 -20.98 -19.67
C GLN A 51 5.28 -21.76 -20.29
N LYS A 52 5.32 -21.86 -21.62
CA LYS A 52 6.39 -22.60 -22.30
C LYS A 52 7.74 -21.92 -22.19
N LEU A 53 7.81 -20.58 -22.18
CA LEU A 53 9.07 -19.83 -22.06
C LEU A 53 9.81 -20.08 -20.74
N GLU A 54 9.12 -20.50 -19.67
CA GLU A 54 9.77 -20.78 -18.36
C GLU A 54 10.73 -21.97 -18.44
N THR A 55 10.37 -23.01 -19.20
CA THR A 55 11.12 -24.27 -19.31
C THR A 55 11.70 -24.52 -20.70
N ALA A 56 11.47 -23.62 -21.66
CA ALA A 56 11.95 -23.75 -23.02
C ALA A 56 13.49 -23.76 -23.12
N SER A 57 13.99 -24.50 -24.11
CA SER A 57 15.41 -24.49 -24.48
C SER A 57 15.83 -23.10 -24.99
N SER A 58 17.14 -22.82 -25.00
CA SER A 58 17.66 -21.57 -25.57
C SER A 58 17.29 -21.40 -27.05
N ASP A 59 17.28 -22.49 -27.82
CA ASP A 59 16.95 -22.47 -29.24
C ASP A 59 15.47 -22.12 -29.47
N ASP A 60 14.56 -22.70 -28.68
CA ASP A 60 13.13 -22.39 -28.80
C ASP A 60 12.82 -20.95 -28.37
N LYS A 61 13.50 -20.46 -27.32
CA LYS A 61 13.42 -19.04 -26.91
C LYS A 61 13.93 -18.12 -28.01
N GLN A 62 15.02 -18.49 -28.67
CA GLN A 62 15.61 -17.72 -29.76
C GLN A 62 14.66 -17.63 -30.96
N MET A 63 14.03 -18.74 -31.35
CA MET A 63 13.03 -18.76 -32.42
C MET A 63 11.84 -17.84 -32.09
N VAL A 64 11.28 -17.94 -30.88
CA VAL A 64 10.18 -17.05 -30.43
C VAL A 64 10.64 -15.59 -30.44
N PHE A 65 11.86 -15.31 -29.98
CA PHE A 65 12.43 -13.96 -29.91
C PHE A 65 12.53 -13.31 -31.30
N GLU A 66 13.05 -14.04 -32.28
CA GLU A 66 13.23 -13.57 -33.65
C GLU A 66 11.90 -13.15 -34.30
N GLU A 67 10.82 -13.88 -34.01
CA GLU A 67 9.49 -13.54 -34.54
C GLU A 67 8.86 -12.33 -33.85
N ILE A 68 9.00 -12.20 -32.53
CA ILE A 68 8.37 -11.08 -31.79
C ILE A 68 9.15 -9.78 -31.90
N PHE A 69 10.47 -9.83 -32.08
CA PHE A 69 11.33 -8.66 -31.99
C PHE A 69 10.93 -7.52 -32.95
N PRO A 70 10.63 -7.76 -34.24
CA PRO A 70 10.18 -6.70 -35.15
C PRO A 70 8.88 -5.99 -34.70
N ASN A 71 8.06 -6.66 -33.89
CA ASN A 71 6.79 -6.17 -33.38
C ASN A 71 6.83 -5.87 -31.87
N ALA A 72 8.03 -5.80 -31.27
CA ALA A 72 8.18 -5.73 -29.82
C ALA A 72 7.45 -4.53 -29.21
N LEU A 73 7.59 -3.33 -29.78
CA LEU A 73 6.91 -2.12 -29.29
C LEU A 73 5.38 -2.24 -29.33
N GLN A 74 4.84 -2.84 -30.39
CA GLN A 74 3.41 -3.11 -30.49
C GLN A 74 2.99 -4.07 -29.37
N LEU A 75 3.71 -5.17 -29.19
CA LEU A 75 3.42 -6.16 -28.16
C LEU A 75 3.56 -5.59 -26.74
N MET A 76 4.50 -4.68 -26.48
CA MET A 76 4.65 -4.02 -25.18
C MET A 76 3.40 -3.26 -24.73
N THR A 77 2.62 -2.78 -25.70
CA THR A 77 1.38 -2.00 -25.46
C THR A 77 0.12 -2.81 -25.70
N ASP A 78 0.23 -4.08 -26.06
CA ASP A 78 -0.89 -5.00 -26.27
C ASP A 78 -1.38 -5.59 -24.94
N VAL A 79 -2.69 -5.82 -24.82
CA VAL A 79 -3.33 -6.35 -23.60
C VAL A 79 -2.85 -7.74 -23.20
N PHE A 80 -2.41 -8.56 -24.16
CA PHE A 80 -1.87 -9.91 -23.94
C PHE A 80 -0.39 -10.02 -24.29
N GLY A 81 0.07 -9.33 -25.34
CA GLY A 81 1.45 -9.39 -25.82
C GLY A 81 2.47 -8.86 -24.81
N ASN A 82 2.08 -7.92 -23.95
CA ASN A 82 2.99 -7.32 -22.99
C ASN A 82 3.58 -8.36 -22.02
N TYR A 83 2.84 -9.41 -21.70
CA TYR A 83 3.29 -10.48 -20.82
C TYR A 83 4.37 -11.35 -21.48
N VAL A 84 4.31 -11.55 -22.80
CA VAL A 84 5.35 -12.28 -23.54
C VAL A 84 6.66 -11.50 -23.51
N ILE A 85 6.62 -10.18 -23.72
CA ILE A 85 7.82 -9.32 -23.61
C ILE A 85 8.38 -9.36 -22.18
N GLN A 86 7.51 -9.27 -21.16
CA GLN A 86 7.95 -9.40 -19.76
C GLN A 86 8.65 -10.73 -19.49
N LYS A 87 8.15 -11.85 -20.05
CA LYS A 87 8.80 -13.16 -19.89
C LYS A 87 10.18 -13.24 -20.51
N PHE A 88 10.45 -12.49 -21.58
CA PHE A 88 11.82 -12.38 -22.10
C PHE A 88 12.75 -11.56 -21.19
N PHE A 89 12.24 -10.55 -20.49
CA PHE A 89 13.03 -9.89 -19.44
C PHE A 89 13.31 -10.82 -18.26
N GLU A 90 12.41 -11.73 -17.91
CA GLU A 90 12.61 -12.70 -16.82
C GLU A 90 13.58 -13.83 -17.25
N HIS A 91 13.26 -14.51 -18.35
CA HIS A 91 13.85 -15.81 -18.72
C HIS A 91 14.68 -15.80 -20.01
N GLY A 92 14.73 -14.68 -20.73
CA GLY A 92 15.61 -14.49 -21.87
C GLY A 92 17.08 -14.40 -21.44
N ASN A 93 17.99 -14.60 -22.38
CA ASN A 93 19.42 -14.42 -22.13
C ASN A 93 19.79 -12.92 -22.08
N ALA A 94 21.01 -12.60 -21.62
CA ALA A 94 21.48 -11.21 -21.48
C ALA A 94 21.40 -10.39 -22.79
N ILE A 95 21.67 -11.03 -23.93
CA ILE A 95 21.65 -10.37 -25.25
C ILE A 95 20.20 -10.01 -25.63
N GLN A 96 19.26 -10.92 -25.44
CA GLN A 96 17.84 -10.69 -25.71
C GLN A 96 17.28 -9.54 -24.85
N LYS A 97 17.64 -9.50 -23.55
CA LYS A 97 17.25 -8.40 -22.65
C LYS A 97 17.84 -7.07 -23.10
N GLN A 98 19.12 -7.06 -23.49
CA GLN A 98 19.78 -5.86 -24.02
C GLN A 98 19.12 -5.35 -25.31
N ILE A 99 18.79 -6.24 -26.24
CA ILE A 99 18.14 -5.88 -27.50
C ILE A 99 16.74 -5.31 -27.23
N LEU A 100 15.96 -5.92 -26.33
CA LEU A 100 14.64 -5.38 -25.97
C LEU A 100 14.74 -4.03 -25.27
N ALA A 101 15.69 -3.86 -24.34
CA ALA A 101 15.94 -2.58 -23.69
C ALA A 101 16.32 -1.51 -24.71
N LYS A 102 17.19 -1.86 -25.68
CA LYS A 102 17.57 -0.95 -26.77
C LYS A 102 16.38 -0.53 -27.63
N GLN A 103 15.45 -1.44 -27.89
CA GLN A 103 14.22 -1.16 -28.63
C GLN A 103 13.28 -0.19 -27.89
N MET A 104 13.38 -0.10 -26.56
CA MET A 104 12.58 0.81 -25.75
C MET A 104 13.13 2.24 -25.75
N GLU A 105 14.38 2.44 -26.16
CA GLU A 105 14.99 3.76 -26.21
C GLU A 105 14.24 4.69 -27.19
N GLY A 106 14.00 5.93 -26.78
CA GLY A 106 13.16 6.91 -27.48
C GLY A 106 11.65 6.72 -27.26
N HIS A 107 11.24 5.68 -26.53
CA HIS A 107 9.85 5.33 -26.26
C HIS A 107 9.55 5.18 -24.77
N VAL A 108 10.51 5.44 -23.87
CA VAL A 108 10.34 5.16 -22.44
C VAL A 108 9.19 5.96 -21.84
N LEU A 109 9.08 7.26 -22.18
CA LEU A 109 8.00 8.10 -21.68
C LEU A 109 6.63 7.62 -22.14
N SER A 110 6.47 7.31 -23.44
CA SER A 110 5.18 6.86 -23.98
C SER A 110 4.77 5.51 -23.39
N LEU A 111 5.72 4.57 -23.26
CA LEU A 111 5.48 3.28 -22.61
C LEU A 111 5.13 3.46 -21.12
N SER A 112 5.81 4.35 -20.40
CA SER A 112 5.57 4.57 -18.97
C SER A 112 4.18 5.10 -18.66
N LEU A 113 3.60 5.91 -19.56
CA LEU A 113 2.24 6.45 -19.43
C LEU A 113 1.16 5.48 -19.96
N GLN A 114 1.54 4.38 -20.59
CA GLN A 114 0.62 3.40 -21.17
C GLN A 114 0.35 2.25 -20.18
N MET A 115 -0.92 1.80 -20.11
CA MET A 115 -1.41 0.86 -19.09
C MET A 115 -0.68 -0.50 -19.05
N TYR A 116 -0.22 -1.00 -20.19
CA TYR A 116 0.52 -2.26 -20.33
C TYR A 116 2.02 -2.01 -20.48
N GLY A 117 2.41 -0.98 -21.23
CA GLY A 117 3.80 -0.56 -21.44
C GLY A 117 4.52 -0.25 -20.13
N CYS A 118 3.82 0.35 -19.16
CA CYS A 118 4.40 0.66 -17.85
C CYS A 118 4.82 -0.62 -17.11
N ARG A 119 4.14 -1.75 -17.34
CA ARG A 119 4.48 -3.07 -16.77
C ARG A 119 5.75 -3.61 -17.38
N VAL A 120 5.91 -3.44 -18.69
CA VAL A 120 7.14 -3.82 -19.39
C VAL A 120 8.33 -2.99 -18.91
N ILE A 121 8.17 -1.66 -18.78
CA ILE A 121 9.22 -0.77 -18.26
C ILE A 121 9.64 -1.20 -16.85
N GLN A 122 8.68 -1.44 -15.97
CA GLN A 122 8.96 -1.93 -14.61
C GLN A 122 9.73 -3.25 -14.63
N LYS A 123 9.33 -4.19 -15.50
CA LYS A 123 10.01 -5.48 -15.64
C LYS A 123 11.41 -5.37 -16.22
N ALA A 124 11.62 -4.47 -17.19
CA ALA A 124 12.94 -4.18 -17.73
C ALA A 124 13.87 -3.69 -16.61
N LEU A 125 13.45 -2.70 -15.82
CA LEU A 125 14.22 -2.17 -14.69
C LEU A 125 14.57 -3.23 -13.63
N GLU A 126 13.83 -4.34 -13.55
CA GLU A 126 14.14 -5.43 -12.61
C GLU A 126 15.25 -6.37 -13.07
N HIS A 127 15.52 -6.46 -14.39
CA HIS A 127 16.31 -7.53 -14.99
C HIS A 127 17.41 -7.10 -15.96
N VAL A 128 17.44 -5.84 -16.38
CA VAL A 128 18.52 -5.28 -17.22
C VAL A 128 19.70 -4.84 -16.36
N PHE A 129 20.86 -4.63 -16.98
CA PHE A 129 22.06 -4.14 -16.29
C PHE A 129 21.93 -2.67 -15.89
N VAL A 130 22.73 -2.22 -14.92
CA VAL A 130 22.71 -0.84 -14.40
C VAL A 130 22.85 0.19 -15.51
N ASP A 131 23.78 0.02 -16.45
CA ASP A 131 23.94 0.96 -17.57
C ASP A 131 22.67 1.10 -18.42
N GLN A 132 21.94 0.00 -18.62
CA GLN A 132 20.67 -0.01 -19.34
C GLN A 132 19.56 0.63 -18.51
N GLN A 133 19.51 0.36 -17.20
CA GLN A 133 18.57 1.05 -16.30
C GLN A 133 18.78 2.57 -16.37
N ALA A 134 20.04 3.03 -16.29
CA ALA A 134 20.41 4.44 -16.33
C ALA A 134 19.99 5.11 -17.64
N ILE A 135 20.22 4.45 -18.79
CA ILE A 135 19.78 4.93 -20.10
C ILE A 135 18.25 5.09 -20.13
N LEU A 136 17.52 4.05 -19.70
CA LEU A 136 16.06 4.05 -19.75
C LEU A 136 15.48 5.15 -18.85
N VAL A 137 15.91 5.26 -17.59
CA VAL A 137 15.33 6.26 -16.68
C VAL A 137 15.66 7.70 -17.09
N ARG A 138 16.81 7.93 -17.73
CA ARG A 138 17.20 9.28 -18.17
C ARG A 138 16.23 9.90 -19.17
N GLU A 139 15.52 9.11 -19.96
CA GLU A 139 14.47 9.63 -20.85
C GLU A 139 13.28 10.27 -20.12
N LEU A 140 13.11 9.99 -18.82
CA LEU A 140 12.03 10.55 -18.01
C LEU A 140 12.42 11.89 -17.36
N GLU A 141 13.65 12.37 -17.53
CA GLU A 141 14.20 13.51 -16.80
C GLU A 141 13.36 14.79 -16.92
N GLN A 142 12.86 15.10 -18.12
CA GLN A 142 12.05 16.29 -18.36
C GLN A 142 10.57 16.11 -17.98
N ASP A 143 10.14 14.89 -17.67
CA ASP A 143 8.74 14.52 -17.47
C ASP A 143 8.47 13.85 -16.11
N VAL A 144 9.41 13.93 -15.15
CA VAL A 144 9.28 13.28 -13.83
C VAL A 144 7.93 13.58 -13.18
N LEU A 145 7.57 14.87 -13.05
CA LEU A 145 6.32 15.26 -12.38
C LEU A 145 5.07 14.81 -13.14
N LYS A 146 5.15 14.72 -14.47
CA LYS A 146 4.08 14.17 -15.31
C LYS A 146 3.90 12.68 -15.02
N CYS A 147 4.98 11.91 -14.99
CA CYS A 147 4.95 10.49 -14.65
C CYS A 147 4.46 10.26 -13.22
N VAL A 148 4.93 11.02 -12.23
CA VAL A 148 4.51 10.90 -10.82
C VAL A 148 3.01 11.12 -10.65
N LYS A 149 2.41 12.02 -11.43
CA LYS A 149 0.97 12.34 -11.37
C LYS A 149 0.12 11.46 -12.28
N ASP A 150 0.72 10.60 -13.10
CA ASP A 150 0.02 9.67 -13.98
C ASP A 150 -0.33 8.36 -13.27
N GLN A 151 -1.46 7.75 -13.65
CA GLN A 151 -1.95 6.49 -13.07
C GLN A 151 -1.03 5.28 -13.35
N ASN A 152 -0.26 5.32 -14.44
CA ASN A 152 0.68 4.28 -14.85
C ASN A 152 2.12 4.69 -14.53
N GLY A 153 2.50 5.91 -14.90
CA GLY A 153 3.85 6.45 -14.78
C GLY A 153 4.38 6.47 -13.33
N ASN A 154 3.49 6.66 -12.34
CA ASN A 154 3.91 6.68 -10.94
C ASN A 154 4.55 5.34 -10.51
N HIS A 155 4.12 4.23 -11.12
CA HIS A 155 4.67 2.92 -10.83
C HIS A 155 6.07 2.75 -11.42
N VAL A 156 6.32 3.35 -12.59
CA VAL A 156 7.66 3.37 -13.20
C VAL A 156 8.62 4.19 -12.35
N ILE A 157 8.23 5.38 -11.88
CA ILE A 157 9.09 6.21 -11.02
C ILE A 157 9.38 5.50 -9.70
N GLN A 158 8.39 4.86 -9.08
CA GLN A 158 8.62 4.04 -7.88
C GLN A 158 9.63 2.91 -8.16
N LYS A 159 9.48 2.21 -9.29
CA LYS A 159 10.39 1.12 -9.66
C LYS A 159 11.81 1.62 -9.95
N ALA A 160 11.95 2.81 -10.55
CA ALA A 160 13.24 3.45 -10.74
C ALA A 160 13.93 3.70 -9.40
N ILE A 161 13.21 4.28 -8.43
CA ILE A 161 13.73 4.53 -7.07
C ILE A 161 14.11 3.22 -6.35
N GLU A 162 13.36 2.15 -6.55
CA GLU A 162 13.62 0.84 -5.92
C GLU A 162 14.83 0.08 -6.49
N ARG A 163 15.14 0.28 -7.78
CA ARG A 163 16.03 -0.64 -8.54
C ARG A 163 17.24 0.01 -9.16
N VAL A 164 17.21 1.33 -9.36
CA VAL A 164 18.28 2.06 -10.03
C VAL A 164 19.16 2.72 -8.98
N PRO A 165 20.49 2.63 -9.10
CA PRO A 165 21.40 3.28 -8.16
C PRO A 165 21.13 4.79 -8.01
N PRO A 166 21.23 5.35 -6.79
CA PRO A 166 20.85 6.74 -6.51
C PRO A 166 21.53 7.78 -7.42
N GLU A 167 22.79 7.54 -7.81
CA GLU A 167 23.56 8.40 -8.72
C GLU A 167 22.92 8.59 -10.10
N HIS A 168 22.05 7.68 -10.53
CA HIS A 168 21.36 7.74 -11.81
C HIS A 168 19.92 8.28 -11.71
N ILE A 169 19.40 8.51 -10.51
CA ILE A 169 18.03 9.00 -10.28
C ILE A 169 17.98 10.33 -9.54
N GLN A 170 19.12 11.02 -9.39
CA GLN A 170 19.19 12.31 -8.70
C GLN A 170 18.19 13.33 -9.28
N PHE A 171 18.02 13.37 -10.60
CA PHE A 171 17.05 14.24 -11.27
C PHE A 171 15.58 13.97 -10.84
N ILE A 172 15.25 12.73 -10.44
CA ILE A 172 13.93 12.39 -9.89
C ILE A 172 13.76 13.05 -8.54
N ILE A 173 14.78 13.03 -7.69
CA ILE A 173 14.76 13.63 -6.36
C ILE A 173 14.69 15.17 -6.50
N ASP A 174 15.49 15.74 -7.40
CA ASP A 174 15.54 17.18 -7.65
C ASP A 174 14.18 17.75 -8.09
N ALA A 175 13.42 16.99 -8.90
CA ALA A 175 12.09 17.38 -9.33
C ALA A 175 11.07 17.53 -8.19
N PHE A 176 11.34 16.96 -7.00
CA PHE A 176 10.43 17.04 -5.85
C PHE A 176 10.67 18.28 -4.98
N HIS A 177 11.79 19.00 -5.17
CA HIS A 177 12.08 20.22 -4.41
C HIS A 177 11.01 21.29 -4.65
N GLY A 178 10.46 21.84 -3.56
CA GLY A 178 9.37 22.82 -3.62
C GLY A 178 8.00 22.24 -3.98
N GLN A 179 7.89 20.91 -4.12
CA GLN A 179 6.66 20.21 -4.49
C GLN A 179 6.23 19.17 -3.44
N VAL A 180 6.94 19.05 -2.31
CA VAL A 180 6.73 17.96 -1.34
C VAL A 180 5.31 17.97 -0.81
N PHE A 181 4.76 19.13 -0.45
CA PHE A 181 3.38 19.21 0.03
C PHE A 181 2.39 18.74 -1.04
N ALA A 182 2.46 19.33 -2.25
CA ALA A 182 1.54 19.03 -3.34
C ALA A 182 1.57 17.55 -3.74
N LEU A 183 2.76 16.94 -3.74
CA LEU A 183 2.94 15.53 -4.07
C LEU A 183 2.55 14.60 -2.91
N ALA A 184 2.81 14.97 -1.67
CA ALA A 184 2.40 14.19 -0.49
C ALA A 184 0.88 14.12 -0.33
N THR A 185 0.15 15.15 -0.78
CA THR A 185 -1.32 15.16 -0.81
C THR A 185 -1.91 14.64 -2.13
N HIS A 186 -1.08 14.11 -3.04
CA HIS A 186 -1.54 13.52 -4.30
C HIS A 186 -1.76 12.00 -4.15
N PRO A 187 -2.83 11.41 -4.72
CA PRO A 187 -3.12 9.97 -4.62
C PRO A 187 -1.97 9.06 -5.09
N TYR A 188 -1.19 9.51 -6.07
CA TYR A 188 -0.03 8.78 -6.58
C TYR A 188 1.30 9.33 -6.05
N GLY A 189 1.40 10.66 -5.88
CA GLY A 189 2.64 11.31 -5.47
C GLY A 189 3.07 10.90 -4.07
N CYS A 190 2.11 10.67 -3.17
CA CYS A 190 2.39 10.23 -1.80
C CYS A 190 3.11 8.89 -1.75
N ARG A 191 2.87 8.00 -2.73
CA ARG A 191 3.56 6.70 -2.85
C ARG A 191 5.00 6.88 -3.32
N VAL A 192 5.23 7.79 -4.26
CA VAL A 192 6.57 8.09 -4.75
C VAL A 192 7.42 8.74 -3.66
N ILE A 193 6.87 9.70 -2.90
CA ILE A 193 7.57 10.29 -1.74
C ILE A 193 7.97 9.21 -0.73
N GLN A 194 7.08 8.26 -0.43
CA GLN A 194 7.41 7.16 0.48
C GLN A 194 8.59 6.33 -0.06
N ARG A 195 8.64 6.01 -1.36
CA ARG A 195 9.79 5.31 -1.94
C ARG A 195 11.10 6.10 -1.81
N ILE A 196 11.07 7.42 -2.03
CA ILE A 196 12.25 8.29 -1.82
C ILE A 196 12.72 8.18 -0.36
N PHE A 197 11.78 8.22 0.60
CA PHE A 197 12.10 8.10 2.02
C PHE A 197 12.49 6.69 2.49
N GLU A 198 12.30 5.67 1.66
CA GLU A 198 12.77 4.30 1.91
C GLU A 198 14.16 4.03 1.33
N HIS A 199 14.41 4.52 0.12
CA HIS A 199 15.56 4.09 -0.69
C HIS A 199 16.66 5.16 -0.85
N CYS A 200 16.36 6.44 -0.62
CA CYS A 200 17.31 7.54 -0.83
C CYS A 200 17.82 8.17 0.47
N THR A 201 17.81 7.44 1.58
CA THR A 201 18.01 7.98 2.94
C THR A 201 19.45 8.29 3.32
N ASP A 202 20.43 7.75 2.60
CA ASP A 202 21.83 8.02 2.88
C ASP A 202 22.20 9.44 2.40
N ALA A 203 22.29 10.38 3.33
CA ALA A 203 22.64 11.77 3.05
C ALA A 203 24.08 11.96 2.54
N ALA A 204 24.99 11.00 2.77
CA ALA A 204 26.32 11.04 2.20
C ALA A 204 26.30 10.75 0.69
N VAL A 205 25.29 10.01 0.23
CA VAL A 205 25.07 9.67 -1.19
C VAL A 205 24.07 10.63 -1.84
N ASN A 206 23.03 11.07 -1.10
CA ASN A 206 21.91 11.85 -1.62
C ASN A 206 21.77 13.18 -0.88
N ALA A 207 22.53 14.19 -1.30
CA ALA A 207 22.50 15.52 -0.69
C ALA A 207 21.09 16.19 -0.74
N ALA A 208 20.27 15.83 -1.72
CA ALA A 208 18.90 16.33 -1.89
C ALA A 208 17.88 15.75 -0.88
N TYR A 209 18.22 14.65 -0.20
CA TYR A 209 17.29 13.99 0.73
C TYR A 209 16.90 14.90 1.91
N VAL A 210 17.90 15.58 2.50
CA VAL A 210 17.69 16.41 3.71
C VAL A 210 16.74 17.59 3.43
N PRO A 211 16.92 18.39 2.36
CA PRO A 211 15.97 19.45 2.02
C PRO A 211 14.51 18.97 1.82
N LEU A 212 14.28 17.77 1.28
CA LEU A 212 12.93 17.23 1.11
C LEU A 212 12.28 16.91 2.46
N LEU A 213 13.04 16.34 3.40
CA LEU A 213 12.57 16.12 4.77
C LEU A 213 12.26 17.45 5.47
N GLU A 214 13.10 18.47 5.32
CA GLU A 214 12.84 19.79 5.90
C GLU A 214 11.54 20.40 5.35
N GLU A 215 11.27 20.28 4.06
CA GLU A 215 10.02 20.73 3.46
C GLU A 215 8.80 19.96 4.00
N LEU A 216 8.93 18.64 4.18
CA LEU A 216 7.91 17.82 4.83
C LEU A 216 7.64 18.30 6.27
N HIS A 217 8.68 18.60 7.03
CA HIS A 217 8.56 19.09 8.41
C HIS A 217 7.86 20.45 8.48
N ARG A 218 8.08 21.34 7.51
CA ARG A 218 7.37 22.62 7.42
C ARG A 218 5.86 22.45 7.26
N CYS A 219 5.41 21.42 6.54
CA CYS A 219 3.98 21.21 6.23
C CYS A 219 3.31 20.08 7.03
N THR A 220 4.01 19.46 7.99
CA THR A 220 3.54 18.27 8.74
C THR A 220 2.13 18.40 9.31
N LEU A 221 1.75 19.53 9.93
CA LEU A 221 0.42 19.68 10.54
C LEU A 221 -0.73 19.57 9.52
N ALA A 222 -0.52 20.08 8.31
CA ALA A 222 -1.47 19.95 7.21
C ALA A 222 -1.49 18.50 6.69
N LEU A 223 -0.31 17.90 6.49
CA LEU A 223 -0.18 16.53 6.00
C LEU A 223 -0.81 15.49 6.93
N ILE A 224 -0.69 15.67 8.25
CA ILE A 224 -1.30 14.78 9.25
C ILE A 224 -2.82 14.65 9.06
N GLN A 225 -3.47 15.72 8.62
CA GLN A 225 -4.92 15.78 8.44
C GLN A 225 -5.36 15.45 7.01
N ASP A 226 -4.43 15.39 6.05
CA ASP A 226 -4.75 15.05 4.67
C ASP A 226 -5.02 13.55 4.47
N GLN A 227 -5.91 13.21 3.55
CA GLN A 227 -6.32 11.82 3.27
C GLN A 227 -5.19 10.93 2.70
N TYR A 228 -4.17 11.52 2.07
CA TYR A 228 -2.99 10.84 1.54
C TYR A 228 -1.73 11.18 2.34
N GLY A 229 -1.55 12.46 2.67
CA GLY A 229 -0.38 12.98 3.39
C GLY A 229 -0.17 12.31 4.75
N ASN A 230 -1.24 11.89 5.42
CA ASN A 230 -1.13 11.18 6.69
C ASN A 230 -0.29 9.90 6.56
N TYR A 231 -0.35 9.19 5.43
CA TYR A 231 0.47 7.99 5.20
C TYR A 231 1.95 8.31 5.06
N VAL A 232 2.29 9.46 4.47
CA VAL A 232 3.69 9.92 4.38
C VAL A 232 4.23 10.23 5.78
N ILE A 233 3.45 10.88 6.64
CA ILE A 233 3.86 11.16 8.03
C ILE A 233 3.98 9.86 8.84
N GLN A 234 3.03 8.93 8.69
CA GLN A 234 3.11 7.61 9.32
C GLN A 234 4.37 6.87 8.87
N HIS A 235 4.74 6.97 7.59
CA HIS A 235 5.95 6.35 7.06
C HIS A 235 7.22 6.85 7.76
N VAL A 236 7.36 8.17 7.91
CA VAL A 236 8.50 8.77 8.64
C VAL A 236 8.51 8.34 10.11
N LEU A 237 7.34 8.25 10.76
CA LEU A 237 7.25 7.76 12.14
C LEU A 237 7.71 6.30 12.28
N GLU A 238 7.41 5.44 11.29
CA GLU A 238 7.81 4.03 11.32
C GLU A 238 9.29 3.84 11.01
N ARG A 239 9.78 4.48 9.94
CA ARG A 239 11.08 4.18 9.31
C ARG A 239 12.15 5.26 9.47
N GLY A 240 11.76 6.50 9.74
CA GLY A 240 12.68 7.63 9.86
C GLY A 240 13.63 7.53 11.04
N ASN A 241 14.60 8.43 11.10
CA ASN A 241 15.51 8.51 12.25
C ASN A 241 14.80 9.10 13.48
N PRO A 242 15.35 8.93 14.71
CA PRO A 242 14.72 9.42 15.93
C PRO A 242 14.46 10.93 15.96
N ALA A 243 15.30 11.76 15.31
CA ALA A 243 15.12 13.21 15.30
C ALA A 243 13.87 13.62 14.51
N ASP A 244 13.65 13.01 13.34
CA ASP A 244 12.46 13.26 12.53
C ASP A 244 11.17 12.83 13.24
N LYS A 245 11.21 11.68 13.93
CA LYS A 245 10.09 11.21 14.74
C LYS A 245 9.77 12.20 15.85
N ALA A 246 10.79 12.67 16.57
CA ALA A 246 10.63 13.63 17.67
C ALA A 246 10.06 14.98 17.18
N MET A 247 10.45 15.45 15.99
CA MET A 247 9.88 16.66 15.39
C MET A 247 8.39 16.51 15.09
N ILE A 248 7.97 15.38 14.52
CA ILE A 248 6.55 15.09 14.25
C ILE A 248 5.77 15.01 15.56
N VAL A 249 6.26 14.25 16.55
CA VAL A 249 5.62 14.15 17.87
C VAL A 249 5.46 15.52 18.52
N THR A 250 6.48 16.37 18.44
CA THR A 250 6.44 17.72 19.01
C THR A 250 5.35 18.59 18.37
N LYS A 251 5.06 18.40 17.08
CA LYS A 251 3.96 19.10 16.40
C LYS A 251 2.58 18.55 16.78
N VAL A 252 2.48 17.27 17.13
CA VAL A 252 1.25 16.63 17.62
C VAL A 252 0.94 17.02 19.07
N HIS A 253 1.99 17.18 19.88
CA HIS A 253 1.87 17.58 21.27
C HIS A 253 1.17 18.96 21.42
N GLY A 254 0.24 19.04 22.38
CA GLY A 254 -0.66 20.17 22.60
C GLY A 254 -1.96 20.12 21.78
N GLN A 255 -2.09 19.15 20.86
CA GLN A 255 -3.26 18.99 19.98
C GLN A 255 -3.78 17.55 19.92
N VAL A 256 -3.37 16.68 20.86
CA VAL A 256 -3.66 15.24 20.84
C VAL A 256 -5.16 14.99 20.81
N LEU A 257 -5.94 15.73 21.60
CA LEU A 257 -7.41 15.59 21.60
C LEU A 257 -8.01 15.90 20.22
N ALA A 258 -7.63 17.03 19.63
CA ALA A 258 -8.17 17.47 18.35
C ALA A 258 -7.81 16.49 17.22
N MET A 259 -6.53 16.10 17.14
CA MET A 259 -6.04 15.17 16.12
C MET A 259 -6.61 13.77 16.29
N SER A 260 -6.79 13.29 17.52
CA SER A 260 -7.34 11.95 17.77
C SER A 260 -8.80 11.81 17.35
N LYS A 261 -9.56 12.91 17.33
CA LYS A 261 -10.96 12.92 16.85
C LYS A 261 -11.07 13.03 15.32
N HIS A 262 -9.96 13.19 14.62
CA HIS A 262 -9.95 13.38 13.18
C HIS A 262 -9.70 12.04 12.47
N LYS A 263 -10.45 11.76 11.39
CA LYS A 263 -10.44 10.47 10.67
C LYS A 263 -9.03 10.02 10.24
N PHE A 264 -8.22 10.95 9.72
CA PHE A 264 -6.87 10.66 9.21
C PHE A 264 -5.81 10.83 10.29
N ALA A 265 -5.73 12.01 10.90
CA ALA A 265 -4.77 12.33 11.95
C ALA A 265 -4.76 11.38 13.15
N SER A 266 -5.89 10.76 13.52
CA SER A 266 -5.93 9.75 14.60
C SER A 266 -4.94 8.61 14.37
N ASN A 267 -4.80 8.14 13.13
CA ASN A 267 -3.81 7.12 12.76
C ASN A 267 -2.38 7.63 12.98
N VAL A 268 -2.11 8.91 12.71
CA VAL A 268 -0.79 9.51 12.99
C VAL A 268 -0.52 9.58 14.49
N VAL A 269 -1.52 9.94 15.30
CA VAL A 269 -1.38 9.94 16.76
C VAL A 269 -1.08 8.52 17.27
N GLU A 270 -1.75 7.50 16.74
CA GLU A 270 -1.42 6.10 17.04
C GLU A 270 0.04 5.76 16.71
N LYS A 271 0.56 6.23 15.57
CA LYS A 271 1.98 6.03 15.20
C LYS A 271 2.94 6.82 16.09
N CYS A 272 2.61 8.05 16.48
CA CYS A 272 3.40 8.83 17.44
C CYS A 272 3.53 8.08 18.77
N VAL A 273 2.41 7.55 19.26
CA VAL A 273 2.36 6.76 20.48
C VAL A 273 3.10 5.43 20.32
N ALA A 274 3.08 4.78 19.16
CA ALA A 274 3.74 3.49 18.96
C ALA A 274 5.26 3.60 18.72
N PHE A 275 5.69 4.58 17.93
CA PHE A 275 7.07 4.69 17.42
C PHE A 275 7.87 5.84 18.01
N GLY A 276 7.24 6.73 18.80
CA GLY A 276 7.94 7.72 19.61
C GLY A 276 8.78 7.09 20.72
N SER A 277 9.72 7.87 21.24
CA SER A 277 10.51 7.49 22.41
C SER A 277 9.62 7.25 23.64
N ARG A 278 10.21 6.70 24.70
CA ARG A 278 9.49 6.51 25.97
C ARG A 278 8.99 7.85 26.51
N GLU A 279 9.81 8.88 26.41
CA GLU A 279 9.56 10.25 26.86
C GLU A 279 8.49 10.94 26.02
N ASP A 280 8.54 10.76 24.69
CA ASP A 280 7.49 11.21 23.78
C ASP A 280 6.12 10.63 24.16
N ARG A 281 6.07 9.31 24.31
CA ARG A 281 4.86 8.59 24.70
C ARG A 281 4.36 9.04 26.07
N GLN A 282 5.26 9.29 27.02
CA GLN A 282 4.91 9.84 28.34
C GLN A 282 4.20 11.19 28.21
N ARG A 283 4.77 12.12 27.44
CA ARG A 283 4.18 13.46 27.22
C ARG A 283 2.79 13.38 26.59
N LEU A 284 2.62 12.54 25.58
CA LEU A 284 1.32 12.36 24.91
C LEU A 284 0.27 11.75 25.84
N ILE A 285 0.67 10.83 26.73
CA ILE A 285 -0.24 10.25 27.74
C ILE A 285 -0.63 11.30 28.78
N GLU A 286 0.34 12.06 29.29
CA GLU A 286 0.10 13.13 30.26
C GLU A 286 -0.86 14.20 29.74
N GLU A 287 -0.73 14.59 28.47
CA GLU A 287 -1.65 15.50 27.80
C GLU A 287 -3.09 14.96 27.80
N VAL A 288 -3.27 13.65 27.64
CA VAL A 288 -4.59 13.02 27.56
C VAL A 288 -5.25 12.85 28.93
N ILE A 289 -4.47 12.51 29.96
CA ILE A 289 -5.02 12.16 31.29
C ILE A 289 -5.18 13.36 32.23
N ASN A 290 -4.45 14.44 32.00
CA ASN A 290 -4.50 15.61 32.85
C ASN A 290 -5.58 16.59 32.36
N PRO A 291 -6.20 17.37 33.27
CA PRO A 291 -7.10 18.44 32.88
C PRO A 291 -6.36 19.45 32.00
N SER A 292 -7.00 19.86 30.90
CA SER A 292 -6.52 20.96 30.09
C SER A 292 -6.41 22.24 30.93
N LYS A 293 -5.31 22.97 30.74
CA LYS A 293 -5.06 24.23 31.46
C LYS A 293 -6.06 25.34 31.10
N THR A 294 -6.73 25.23 29.94
CA THR A 294 -7.61 26.28 29.42
C THR A 294 -9.04 26.19 29.94
N ASP A 295 -9.59 24.98 30.07
CA ASP A 295 -11.01 24.74 30.36
C ASP A 295 -11.25 23.65 31.43
N GLY A 296 -10.18 23.04 31.97
CA GLY A 296 -10.28 21.96 32.96
C GLY A 296 -10.82 20.64 32.41
N ILE A 297 -11.06 20.55 31.10
CA ILE A 297 -11.58 19.33 30.47
C ILE A 297 -10.47 18.29 30.44
N VAL A 298 -10.78 17.05 30.85
CA VAL A 298 -9.87 15.92 30.74
C VAL A 298 -10.07 15.25 29.37
N PRO A 299 -9.10 15.34 28.43
CA PRO A 299 -9.25 14.82 27.07
C PRO A 299 -9.66 13.34 27.01
N LEU A 300 -9.11 12.52 27.92
CA LEU A 300 -9.43 11.09 28.03
C LEU A 300 -10.94 10.83 28.04
N ASN A 301 -11.72 11.63 28.79
CA ASN A 301 -13.16 11.44 28.93
C ASN A 301 -13.93 11.65 27.62
N ILE A 302 -13.41 12.49 26.74
CA ILE A 302 -13.96 12.73 25.41
C ILE A 302 -13.49 11.63 24.45
N MET A 303 -12.17 11.35 24.45
CA MET A 303 -11.56 10.43 23.50
C MET A 303 -12.13 9.02 23.59
N MET A 304 -12.42 8.51 24.79
CA MET A 304 -13.00 7.18 24.99
C MET A 304 -14.40 6.99 24.38
N LYS A 305 -15.09 8.08 24.05
CA LYS A 305 -16.47 8.07 23.51
C LYS A 305 -16.52 8.41 22.02
N ASP A 306 -15.43 8.91 21.46
CA ASP A 306 -15.34 9.36 20.08
C ASP A 306 -15.08 8.18 19.11
N GLN A 307 -15.62 8.26 17.90
CA GLN A 307 -15.56 7.20 16.90
C GLN A 307 -14.13 6.88 16.40
N TYR A 308 -13.19 7.84 16.49
CA TYR A 308 -11.80 7.66 16.09
C TYR A 308 -10.87 7.64 17.31
N ALA A 309 -11.04 8.58 18.25
CA ALA A 309 -10.07 8.76 19.33
C ALA A 309 -10.03 7.58 20.32
N ASN A 310 -11.09 6.76 20.37
CA ASN A 310 -11.10 5.54 21.18
C ASN A 310 -9.98 4.55 20.75
N TYR A 311 -9.64 4.51 19.45
CA TYR A 311 -8.55 3.67 18.94
C TYR A 311 -7.19 4.17 19.40
N VAL A 312 -6.99 5.49 19.51
CA VAL A 312 -5.78 6.09 20.07
C VAL A 312 -5.57 5.66 21.53
N ILE A 313 -6.63 5.68 22.36
CA ILE A 313 -6.54 5.20 23.76
C ILE A 313 -6.22 3.71 23.81
N GLN A 314 -6.84 2.92 22.95
CA GLN A 314 -6.53 1.50 22.84
C GLN A 314 -5.07 1.27 22.41
N LYS A 315 -4.54 2.09 21.50
CA LYS A 315 -3.14 2.03 21.07
C LYS A 315 -2.19 2.40 22.20
N MET A 316 -2.50 3.45 22.96
CA MET A 316 -1.74 3.80 24.17
C MET A 316 -1.64 2.59 25.09
N LEU A 317 -2.76 1.92 25.41
CA LEU A 317 -2.76 0.73 26.26
C LEU A 317 -1.93 -0.45 25.71
N ASP A 318 -1.73 -0.55 24.39
CA ASP A 318 -0.94 -1.63 23.77
C ASP A 318 0.57 -1.45 23.95
N VAL A 319 1.05 -0.21 23.94
CA VAL A 319 2.48 0.08 23.76
C VAL A 319 3.16 0.66 25.01
N VAL A 320 2.38 0.97 26.04
CA VAL A 320 2.87 1.51 27.31
C VAL A 320 3.66 0.48 28.12
N ASP A 321 4.70 0.97 28.79
CA ASP A 321 5.41 0.23 29.84
C ASP A 321 4.57 0.09 31.12
N GLY A 322 5.10 -0.58 32.15
CA GLY A 322 4.37 -0.82 33.39
C GLY A 322 3.89 0.46 34.09
N ALA A 323 4.76 1.45 34.24
CA ALA A 323 4.43 2.70 34.94
C ALA A 323 3.39 3.53 34.16
N GLN A 324 3.57 3.64 32.84
CA GLN A 324 2.63 4.31 31.95
C GLN A 324 1.26 3.63 31.94
N ARG A 325 1.25 2.29 31.96
CA ARG A 325 0.03 1.49 31.99
C ARG A 325 -0.76 1.69 33.27
N GLU A 326 -0.10 1.60 34.43
CA GLU A 326 -0.75 1.79 35.73
C GLU A 326 -1.42 3.18 35.82
N MET A 327 -0.70 4.21 35.39
CA MET A 327 -1.20 5.57 35.31
C MET A 327 -2.44 5.69 34.41
N LEU A 328 -2.38 5.15 33.19
CA LEU A 328 -3.51 5.23 32.25
C LEU A 328 -4.73 4.43 32.75
N ILE A 329 -4.52 3.21 33.27
CA ILE A 329 -5.59 2.38 33.82
C ILE A 329 -6.23 3.06 35.05
N SER A 330 -5.44 3.68 35.93
CA SER A 330 -5.96 4.38 37.11
C SER A 330 -6.96 5.49 36.75
N LYS A 331 -6.80 6.11 35.58
CA LYS A 331 -7.66 7.18 35.06
C LYS A 331 -8.85 6.65 34.25
N ILE A 332 -8.68 5.54 33.54
CA ILE A 332 -9.75 4.92 32.74
C ILE A 332 -10.75 4.13 33.62
N ARG A 333 -10.26 3.37 34.61
CA ARG A 333 -11.09 2.46 35.43
C ARG A 333 -12.33 3.13 36.05
N PRO A 334 -12.24 4.34 36.65
CA PRO A 334 -13.42 5.02 37.19
C PRO A 334 -14.47 5.41 36.15
N GLN A 335 -14.07 5.54 34.88
CA GLN A 335 -14.95 5.98 33.79
C GLN A 335 -15.70 4.82 33.12
N LEU A 336 -15.25 3.57 33.31
CA LEU A 336 -15.82 2.38 32.65
C LEU A 336 -17.34 2.23 32.82
N PRO A 337 -17.96 2.46 34.00
CA PRO A 337 -19.41 2.35 34.13
C PRO A 337 -20.15 3.30 33.19
N SER A 338 -19.63 4.51 32.99
CA SER A 338 -20.22 5.53 32.12
C SER A 338 -20.06 5.21 30.63
N LEU A 339 -19.11 4.35 30.26
CA LEU A 339 -18.82 3.97 28.88
C LEU A 339 -19.76 2.90 28.33
N LYS A 340 -20.46 2.13 29.19
CA LYS A 340 -21.38 1.05 28.79
C LYS A 340 -22.47 1.49 27.81
N LYS A 341 -22.88 2.76 27.88
CA LYS A 341 -23.91 3.37 27.02
C LYS A 341 -23.41 3.82 25.65
N TYR A 342 -22.09 3.77 25.39
CA TYR A 342 -21.51 4.19 24.12
C TYR A 342 -21.06 2.97 23.31
N THR A 343 -21.37 2.96 22.01
CA THR A 343 -21.02 1.86 21.09
C THR A 343 -19.52 1.55 21.12
N TYR A 344 -18.67 2.56 21.01
CA TYR A 344 -17.22 2.42 20.98
C TYR A 344 -16.60 2.14 22.36
N GLY A 345 -17.29 2.53 23.44
CA GLY A 345 -16.81 2.36 24.81
C GLY A 345 -16.73 0.89 25.24
N LYS A 346 -17.54 0.00 24.65
CA LYS A 346 -17.58 -1.43 24.97
C LYS A 346 -16.26 -2.15 24.69
N HIS A 347 -15.60 -1.81 23.58
CA HIS A 347 -14.30 -2.41 23.22
C HIS A 347 -13.21 -2.01 24.21
N LEU A 348 -13.20 -0.74 24.63
CA LEU A 348 -12.26 -0.24 25.62
C LEU A 348 -12.48 -0.89 27.00
N ILE A 349 -13.74 -1.07 27.42
CA ILE A 349 -14.08 -1.79 28.66
C ILE A 349 -13.46 -3.20 28.66
N SER A 350 -13.74 -4.00 27.62
CA SER A 350 -13.22 -5.38 27.53
C SER A 350 -11.69 -5.42 27.58
N LYS A 351 -11.02 -4.47 26.93
CA LYS A 351 -9.56 -4.39 26.92
C LYS A 351 -9.00 -4.07 28.31
N VAL A 352 -9.57 -3.09 29.00
CA VAL A 352 -9.12 -2.69 30.35
C VAL A 352 -9.39 -3.79 31.37
N GLU A 353 -10.56 -4.44 31.32
CA GLU A 353 -10.89 -5.57 32.21
C GLU A 353 -9.90 -6.73 32.05
N LYS A 354 -9.52 -7.07 30.81
CA LYS A 354 -8.47 -8.08 30.53
C LYS A 354 -7.11 -7.69 31.12
N LEU A 355 -6.70 -6.43 30.97
CA LEU A 355 -5.42 -5.94 31.51
C LEU A 355 -5.40 -5.95 33.05
N VAL A 356 -6.51 -5.56 33.69
CA VAL A 356 -6.65 -5.61 35.15
C VAL A 356 -6.65 -7.06 35.66
N ALA A 357 -7.38 -7.96 34.99
CA ALA A 357 -7.40 -9.38 35.33
C ALA A 357 -6.01 -10.05 35.19
N ALA A 358 -5.19 -9.57 34.25
CA ALA A 358 -3.81 -10.01 34.07
C ALA A 358 -2.81 -9.38 35.07
N GLY A 359 -3.29 -8.67 36.09
CA GLY A 359 -2.46 -8.12 37.17
C GLY A 359 -1.79 -6.78 36.85
N TYR A 360 -2.16 -6.12 35.76
CA TYR A 360 -1.59 -4.82 35.36
C TYR A 360 -2.36 -3.60 35.87
N GLY A 361 -3.26 -3.78 36.85
CA GLY A 361 -3.98 -2.68 37.51
C GLY A 361 -3.23 -2.14 38.73
N PRO A 362 -3.65 -0.97 39.26
CA PRO A 362 -3.11 -0.46 40.52
C PRO A 362 -3.24 -1.53 41.61
N ARG A 363 -2.14 -1.90 42.26
CA ARG A 363 -2.17 -2.81 43.41
C ARG A 363 -3.02 -2.16 44.50
N GLU A 364 -4.17 -2.74 44.81
CA GLU A 364 -4.89 -2.39 46.02
C GLU A 364 -3.99 -2.76 47.20
N MET A 365 -3.48 -1.76 47.94
CA MET A 365 -2.92 -2.02 49.26
C MET A 365 -4.07 -2.51 50.13
N SER A 366 -4.14 -3.81 50.37
CA SER A 366 -4.97 -4.35 51.43
C SER A 366 -4.38 -3.86 52.76
N VAL A 367 -5.05 -2.87 53.37
CA VAL A 367 -4.80 -2.51 54.76
C VAL A 367 -5.37 -3.66 55.59
N SER A 368 -4.52 -4.62 55.94
CA SER A 368 -4.87 -5.63 56.93
C SER A 368 -4.85 -4.95 58.30
N VAL A 369 -6.04 -4.67 58.83
CA VAL A 369 -6.21 -4.32 60.24
C VAL A 369 -5.88 -5.57 61.04
N GLY A 370 -4.67 -5.61 61.60
CA GLY A 370 -4.25 -6.64 62.54
C GLY A 370 -5.04 -6.50 63.85
N SER A 371 -5.76 -7.55 64.22
CA SER A 371 -6.13 -7.77 65.62
C SER A 371 -5.58 -9.12 66.05
N SER A 372 -4.66 -9.03 66.99
CA SER A 372 -3.91 -10.08 67.66
C SER A 372 -4.80 -10.98 68.52
N GLY A 373 -4.63 -12.30 68.39
CA GLY A 373 -5.15 -13.30 69.32
C GLY A 373 -4.15 -14.44 69.48
N TRP A 374 -3.57 -14.54 70.67
CA TRP A 374 -2.57 -15.52 71.06
C TRP A 374 -3.18 -16.92 71.26
N GLY A 375 -2.44 -17.97 70.87
CA GLY A 375 -2.75 -19.37 71.14
C GLY A 375 -1.54 -20.28 70.91
N VAL A 376 -1.17 -21.02 71.95
CA VAL A 376 0.10 -21.73 72.25
C VAL A 376 0.30 -23.03 71.43
N PRO A 377 1.55 -23.53 71.21
CA PRO A 377 1.85 -24.60 70.23
C PRO A 377 1.90 -26.01 70.83
N SER A 378 1.70 -27.03 69.98
CA SER A 378 2.08 -28.42 70.28
C SER A 378 2.66 -29.14 69.05
N HIS A 379 3.85 -29.72 69.25
CA HIS A 379 4.64 -30.48 68.28
C HIS A 379 4.02 -31.82 67.85
N ALA A 380 4.23 -32.23 66.60
CA ALA A 380 4.73 -33.57 66.22
C ALA A 380 5.11 -33.69 64.72
N SER A 381 6.40 -33.96 64.53
CA SER A 381 7.17 -34.63 63.46
C SER A 381 6.52 -35.36 62.27
N GLY A 382 7.18 -35.22 61.10
CA GLY A 382 7.26 -36.25 60.03
C GLY A 382 7.53 -35.67 58.62
N PRO A 383 8.63 -36.05 57.90
CA PRO A 383 8.94 -35.50 56.59
C PRO A 383 8.46 -36.40 55.45
N THR A 384 7.78 -35.84 54.45
CA THR A 384 7.61 -36.49 53.13
C THR A 384 7.68 -35.47 52.00
N SER A 385 8.56 -35.80 51.07
CA SER A 385 8.88 -35.17 49.79
C SER A 385 7.67 -34.90 48.88
N ALA A 386 7.64 -33.73 48.25
CA ALA A 386 6.83 -33.44 47.06
C ALA A 386 7.65 -32.62 46.04
N PRO A 387 7.44 -32.82 44.73
CA PRO A 387 8.34 -32.36 43.68
C PRO A 387 8.09 -30.89 43.29
N VAL A 388 9.16 -30.26 42.79
CA VAL A 388 9.20 -28.91 42.24
C VAL A 388 8.45 -28.89 40.90
N HIS A 389 7.33 -28.16 40.83
CA HIS A 389 6.62 -27.88 39.57
C HIS A 389 7.33 -26.76 38.82
N MET A 390 7.77 -27.06 37.60
CA MET A 390 8.31 -26.11 36.64
C MET A 390 7.20 -25.23 36.04
N ASN A 391 7.36 -23.92 36.20
CA ASN A 391 7.15 -22.83 35.24
C ASN A 391 5.98 -22.93 34.24
N ALA A 392 4.87 -22.24 34.53
CA ALA A 392 3.69 -22.09 33.65
C ALA A 392 3.70 -20.82 32.76
N ASN A 393 4.86 -20.17 32.54
CA ASN A 393 4.92 -18.88 31.81
C ASN A 393 5.22 -18.96 30.30
N SER A 394 5.57 -20.13 29.74
CA SER A 394 5.87 -20.26 28.30
C SER A 394 4.66 -20.60 27.44
N ALA A 395 3.67 -21.33 27.98
CA ALA A 395 2.47 -21.74 27.24
C ALA A 395 1.50 -20.59 26.97
N SER A 396 1.43 -19.58 27.85
CA SER A 396 0.56 -18.41 27.69
C SER A 396 1.05 -17.46 26.59
N LEU A 397 2.37 -17.30 26.43
CA LEU A 397 2.96 -16.45 25.40
C LEU A 397 2.79 -17.05 23.99
N ALA A 398 2.90 -18.39 23.87
CA ALA A 398 2.68 -19.09 22.61
C ALA A 398 1.21 -19.05 22.16
N ALA A 399 0.25 -19.05 23.09
CA ALA A 399 -1.17 -18.91 22.78
C ALA A 399 -1.52 -17.49 22.28
N ALA A 400 -0.95 -16.45 22.91
CA ALA A 400 -1.16 -15.06 22.53
C ALA A 400 -0.62 -14.73 21.11
N ILE A 401 0.55 -15.27 20.75
CA ILE A 401 1.13 -15.10 19.40
C ILE A 401 0.27 -15.79 18.33
N LYS A 402 -0.33 -16.95 18.65
CA LYS A 402 -1.18 -17.72 17.72
C LYS A 402 -2.55 -17.06 17.49
N GLU A 403 -3.11 -16.37 18.49
CA GLU A 403 -4.34 -15.58 18.36
C GLU A 403 -4.12 -14.28 17.57
N SER A 404 -2.99 -13.56 17.79
CA SER A 404 -2.65 -12.38 16.97
C SER A 404 -2.43 -12.73 15.50
N GLY A 405 -1.87 -13.91 15.19
CA GLY A 405 -1.73 -14.40 13.82
C GLY A 405 -3.06 -14.73 13.14
N ARG A 406 -4.08 -15.21 13.87
CA ARG A 406 -5.42 -15.46 13.32
C ARG A 406 -6.17 -14.17 13.03
N HIS A 407 -6.14 -13.19 13.95
CA HIS A 407 -6.75 -11.89 13.72
C HIS A 407 -6.11 -11.10 12.57
N ALA A 408 -4.80 -11.25 12.33
CA ALA A 408 -4.14 -10.66 11.17
C ALA A 408 -4.56 -11.32 9.84
N LYS A 409 -4.88 -12.62 9.85
CA LYS A 409 -5.35 -13.36 8.68
C LYS A 409 -6.81 -13.03 8.35
N ASP A 410 -7.69 -12.99 9.35
CA ASP A 410 -9.11 -12.67 9.16
C ASP A 410 -9.31 -11.23 8.67
N ASN A 411 -8.44 -10.29 9.08
CA ASN A 411 -8.48 -8.90 8.61
C ASN A 411 -7.88 -8.72 7.20
N LYS A 412 -7.05 -9.68 6.74
CA LYS A 412 -6.54 -9.72 5.36
C LYS A 412 -7.61 -10.28 4.41
N ASP A 413 -8.26 -11.39 4.79
CA ASP A 413 -9.31 -12.03 4.01
C ASP A 413 -10.56 -11.12 3.88
N SER A 414 -10.87 -10.33 4.92
CA SER A 414 -11.95 -9.33 4.89
C SER A 414 -11.65 -8.13 3.98
N LYS A 415 -10.38 -7.75 3.83
CA LYS A 415 -9.95 -6.67 2.92
C LYS A 415 -9.85 -7.12 1.47
N GLU A 416 -9.60 -8.41 1.24
CA GLU A 416 -9.54 -9.00 -0.10
C GLU A 416 -10.96 -9.21 -0.67
N GLN A 417 -11.92 -9.66 0.14
CA GLN A 417 -13.34 -9.74 -0.24
C GLN A 417 -14.00 -8.37 -0.50
N ALA A 418 -13.51 -7.29 0.14
CA ALA A 418 -13.98 -5.94 -0.14
C ALA A 418 -13.46 -5.40 -1.48
N LYS A 419 -12.23 -5.77 -1.88
CA LYS A 419 -11.66 -5.38 -3.18
C LYS A 419 -12.32 -6.08 -4.37
N ASP A 420 -12.73 -7.35 -4.21
CA ASP A 420 -13.42 -8.09 -5.26
C ASP A 420 -14.85 -7.58 -5.53
N LYS A 421 -15.53 -7.01 -4.51
CA LYS A 421 -16.85 -6.39 -4.68
C LYS A 421 -16.79 -5.05 -5.40
N ASP A 422 -15.74 -4.25 -5.19
CA ASP A 422 -15.54 -2.98 -5.90
C ASP A 422 -15.08 -3.22 -7.35
N ALA A 423 -14.30 -4.26 -7.63
CA ALA A 423 -13.91 -4.64 -9.00
C ALA A 423 -15.11 -5.13 -9.84
N ALA A 424 -16.07 -5.84 -9.23
CA ALA A 424 -17.28 -6.30 -9.89
C ALA A 424 -18.27 -5.17 -10.22
N ALA A 425 -18.31 -4.10 -9.41
CA ALA A 425 -19.18 -2.94 -9.64
C ALA A 425 -18.72 -2.07 -10.83
N VAL A 426 -17.40 -1.99 -11.07
CA VAL A 426 -16.81 -1.21 -12.18
C VAL A 426 -16.95 -1.94 -13.53
N ALA A 427 -17.01 -3.27 -13.54
CA ALA A 427 -17.22 -4.06 -14.77
C ALA A 427 -18.69 -4.03 -15.27
N SER A 428 -19.64 -3.61 -14.44
CA SER A 428 -21.08 -3.60 -14.77
C SER A 428 -21.55 -2.36 -15.52
N THR A 429 -20.73 -1.31 -15.66
CA THR A 429 -21.18 0.00 -16.20
C THR A 429 -20.70 0.31 -17.62
N THR A 430 -20.02 -0.61 -18.31
CA THR A 430 -19.47 -0.37 -19.67
C THR A 430 -20.10 -1.21 -20.78
N ALA A 431 -21.32 -1.74 -20.59
CA ALA A 431 -22.02 -2.49 -21.64
C ALA A 431 -23.41 -1.92 -21.92
N ALA A 432 -23.47 -0.82 -22.67
CA ALA A 432 -24.67 -0.46 -23.43
C ALA A 432 -24.29 0.43 -24.63
N THR A 433 -24.18 -0.19 -25.80
CA THR A 433 -24.24 0.49 -27.11
C THR A 433 -25.62 0.21 -27.70
N PRO A 434 -26.27 1.17 -28.38
CA PRO A 434 -27.31 0.83 -29.35
C PRO A 434 -26.86 1.20 -30.77
N THR A 435 -26.98 0.24 -31.68
CA THR A 435 -26.78 0.40 -33.13
C THR A 435 -28.13 0.57 -33.83
N ALA A 436 -28.21 1.63 -34.65
CA ALA A 436 -28.89 1.80 -35.95
C ALA A 436 -30.41 1.47 -36.14
N ALA A 437 -31.18 2.41 -36.73
CA ALA A 437 -31.41 2.49 -38.20
C ALA A 437 -32.63 3.36 -38.60
N VAL A 438 -32.36 4.39 -39.43
CA VAL A 438 -33.00 4.84 -40.71
C VAL A 438 -34.54 4.86 -40.89
N SER A 439 -35.13 6.04 -41.23
CA SER A 439 -35.70 6.36 -42.57
C SER A 439 -36.65 7.58 -42.62
N ALA A 440 -36.55 8.33 -43.74
CA ALA A 440 -37.59 9.07 -44.49
C ALA A 440 -37.76 10.61 -44.32
N THR A 441 -37.10 11.35 -45.24
CA THR A 441 -37.61 12.34 -46.21
C THR A 441 -38.74 13.34 -45.86
N ALA A 442 -38.51 14.64 -46.06
CA ALA A 442 -39.13 15.47 -47.12
C ALA A 442 -38.70 16.96 -47.07
N ASN A 443 -38.63 17.58 -48.26
CA ASN A 443 -38.26 18.96 -48.60
C ASN A 443 -39.22 20.05 -48.09
N ALA A 444 -38.71 21.30 -47.94
CA ALA A 444 -39.38 22.53 -48.42
C ALA A 444 -38.45 23.78 -48.36
N GLU A 445 -38.18 24.29 -49.56
CA GLU A 445 -37.91 25.64 -50.09
C GLU A 445 -37.65 26.90 -49.22
N THR A 446 -36.70 27.70 -49.74
CA THR A 446 -36.36 29.13 -49.57
C THR A 446 -37.51 30.13 -49.78
N PRO A 447 -37.40 31.41 -49.34
CA PRO A 447 -36.95 32.48 -50.27
C PRO A 447 -36.17 33.68 -49.67
N GLU A 448 -35.24 34.15 -50.51
CA GLU A 448 -34.92 35.52 -50.95
C GLU A 448 -34.65 36.74 -50.01
N ARG A 449 -33.55 37.43 -50.37
CA ARG A 449 -33.20 38.84 -50.12
C ARG A 449 -34.06 39.80 -50.96
N PRO A 450 -34.10 41.09 -50.60
CA PRO A 450 -33.71 42.10 -51.59
C PRO A 450 -32.77 43.19 -51.08
N SER A 451 -32.27 43.91 -52.09
CA SER A 451 -31.15 44.84 -52.19
C SER A 451 -31.46 46.29 -51.79
N GLU A 452 -30.36 47.02 -51.64
CA GLU A 452 -30.15 48.48 -51.53
C GLU A 452 -31.08 49.40 -52.33
N SER A 453 -31.33 50.59 -51.79
CA SER A 453 -31.65 51.80 -52.57
C SER A 453 -30.76 52.98 -52.15
N LYS A 454 -30.32 53.72 -53.17
CA LYS A 454 -29.43 54.88 -53.16
C LYS A 454 -30.18 56.21 -52.99
N ALA A 455 -29.53 57.12 -52.28
CA ALA A 455 -29.27 58.55 -52.56
C ALA A 455 -30.38 59.55 -52.95
N SER A 456 -30.32 60.73 -52.31
CA SER A 456 -30.30 62.12 -52.82
C SER A 456 -30.95 63.02 -51.73
N SER A 457 -30.48 64.20 -51.34
CA SER A 457 -29.56 65.21 -51.88
C SER A 457 -28.93 66.02 -50.75
#